data_AF-A0A935EJR5-F1
#
_entry.id   AF-A0A935EJR5-F1
#
_cell.length_a   1.000
_cell.length_b   1.000
_cell.length_c   1.000
_cell.angle_alpha   90.00
_cell.angle_beta   90.00
_cell.angle_gamma   90.00
#
_symmetry.space_group_name_H-M   'P 1'
#
loop_
_entity.id
_entity.type
_entity.pdbx_description
1 polymer ?
#
loop_
_entity_poly.entity_id
_entity_poly.type
_entity_poly.pdbx_seq_one_letter_code
_entity_poly.pdbx_strand_id
1 'polypeptide(L)'
;MGERETANLIDLPGLYSLDATSLDEQIASDIITGKQAGIPKPDAIVAVVDATNLERNLYLVTQIMEHWHSGRHRSDDDRCF
;
A
#
# COMPACT_ATOMS: atom_id res chain seq x y z
N MET A 1 -9.51 -22.13 -20.75
CA MET A 1 -10.23 -20.85 -20.88
C MET A 1 -9.94 -20.10 -19.60
N GLY A 2 -9.02 -19.13 -19.60
CA GLY A 2 -8.67 -18.41 -18.37
C GLY A 2 -9.84 -17.53 -17.94
N GLU A 3 -10.30 -17.66 -16.70
CA GLU A 3 -11.24 -16.71 -16.11
C GLU A 3 -10.61 -15.32 -16.07
N ARG A 4 -11.39 -14.30 -16.41
CA ARG A 4 -10.95 -12.90 -16.30
C ARG A 4 -11.03 -12.53 -14.82
N GLU A 5 -9.89 -12.42 -14.16
CA GLU A 5 -9.84 -11.82 -12.83
C GLU A 5 -10.13 -10.32 -12.92
N THR A 6 -11.03 -9.86 -12.05
CA THR A 6 -11.37 -8.44 -11.91
C THR A 6 -10.69 -7.90 -10.66
N ALA A 7 -9.97 -6.78 -10.79
CA ALA A 7 -9.32 -6.10 -9.68
C ALA A 7 -9.90 -4.69 -9.48
N ASN A 8 -10.03 -4.27 -8.23
CA ASN A 8 -10.38 -2.90 -7.88
C ASN A 8 -9.11 -2.10 -7.67
N LEU A 9 -8.92 -1.05 -8.46
CA LEU A 9 -7.77 -0.16 -8.34
C LEU A 9 -8.19 1.10 -7.59
N ILE A 10 -7.43 1.43 -6.54
CA ILE A 10 -7.59 2.66 -5.76
C ILE A 10 -6.37 3.51 -6.03
N ASP A 11 -6.57 4.72 -6.53
CA ASP A 11 -5.49 5.69 -6.67
C ASP A 11 -5.25 6.39 -5.32
N LEU A 12 -3.99 6.52 -4.95
CA LEU A 12 -3.57 7.15 -3.71
C LEU A 12 -2.97 8.52 -4.02
N PRO A 13 -3.19 9.53 -3.16
CA PRO A 13 -2.44 10.77 -3.28
C PRO A 13 -0.93 10.49 -3.17
N GLY A 14 -0.14 11.31 -3.86
CA GLY A 14 1.30 11.13 -3.95
C GLY A 14 1.97 11.17 -2.57
N LEU A 15 2.85 10.20 -2.32
CA LEU A 15 3.65 10.12 -1.10
C LEU A 15 5.09 10.52 -1.38
N TYR A 16 5.66 11.35 -0.51
CA TYR A 16 7.11 11.55 -0.45
C TYR A 16 7.77 10.77 0.70
N SER A 17 6.97 10.40 1.71
CA SER A 17 7.34 9.54 2.84
C SER A 17 6.10 8.86 3.41
N LEU A 18 6.26 7.71 4.08
CA LEU A 18 5.20 7.13 4.90
C LEU A 18 5.05 7.78 6.27
N ASP A 19 6.04 8.56 6.70
CA ASP A 19 5.94 9.46 7.84
C ASP A 19 5.18 10.72 7.41
N ALA A 20 3.86 10.61 7.40
CA ALA A 20 2.96 11.63 6.88
C ALA A 20 3.17 12.99 7.56
N THR A 21 3.45 14.01 6.74
CA THR A 21 3.55 15.40 7.17
C THR A 21 2.34 16.24 6.73
N SER A 22 1.57 15.71 5.78
CA SER A 22 0.35 16.30 5.25
C SER A 22 -0.86 15.36 5.39
N LEU A 23 -2.06 15.92 5.27
CA LEU A 23 -3.31 15.16 5.32
C LEU A 23 -3.38 14.13 4.18
N ASP A 24 -2.92 14.51 2.99
CA ASP A 24 -2.89 13.63 1.82
C ASP A 24 -1.98 12.43 2.08
N GLU A 25 -0.80 12.66 2.64
CA GLU A 25 0.12 11.58 3.02
C GLU A 25 -0.46 10.69 4.12
N GLN A 26 -1.20 11.27 5.07
CA GLN A 26 -1.85 10.53 6.14
C GLN A 26 -2.91 9.58 5.57
N ILE A 27 -3.75 10.06 4.66
CA ILE A 27 -4.78 9.23 4.00
C ILE A 27 -4.14 8.08 3.23
N ALA A 28 -3.10 8.35 2.44
CA ALA A 28 -2.40 7.29 1.70
C ALA A 28 -1.73 6.27 2.64
N SER A 29 -1.08 6.73 3.72
CA SER A 29 -0.47 5.84 4.74
C SER A 29 -1.52 4.98 5.45
N ASP A 30 -2.69 5.54 5.78
CA ASP A 30 -3.78 4.81 6.42
C ASP A 30 -4.43 3.78 5.47
N ILE A 31 -4.53 4.06 4.17
CA ILE A 31 -5.01 3.08 3.19
C ILE A 31 -3.99 1.94 3.03
N ILE A 32 -2.71 2.28 2.87
CA ILE A 32 -1.61 1.29 2.76
C ILE A 32 -1.56 0.40 4.01
N THR A 33 -1.77 0.95 5.20
CA THR A 33 -1.71 0.15 6.43
C THR A 33 -3.04 -0.51 6.81
N GLY A 34 -4.11 -0.31 6.04
CA GLY A 34 -5.44 -0.87 6.29
C GLY A 34 -6.18 -0.23 7.48
N LYS A 35 -5.83 1.00 7.84
CA LYS A 35 -6.44 1.78 8.93
C LYS A 35 -7.57 2.69 8.46
N GLN A 36 -7.65 2.97 7.15
CA GLN A 36 -8.65 3.87 6.59
C GLN A 36 -10.05 3.26 6.66
N ALA A 37 -10.95 3.93 7.38
CA ALA A 37 -12.32 3.46 7.55
C ALA A 37 -13.08 3.43 6.20
N GLY A 38 -13.77 2.33 5.95
CA GLY A 38 -14.58 2.15 4.73
C GLY A 38 -13.81 1.72 3.49
N ILE A 39 -12.48 1.55 3.58
CA ILE A 39 -11.65 1.01 2.50
C ILE A 39 -11.01 -0.30 2.98
N PRO A 40 -11.23 -1.44 2.28
CA PRO A 40 -10.56 -2.68 2.66
C PRO A 40 -9.05 -2.55 2.48
N LYS A 41 -8.29 -3.24 3.34
CA LYS A 41 -6.85 -3.35 3.16
C LYS A 41 -6.56 -3.92 1.76
N PRO A 42 -5.68 -3.29 0.95
CA PRO A 42 -5.35 -3.82 -0.37
C PRO A 42 -4.77 -5.23 -0.31
N ASP A 43 -4.87 -5.99 -1.40
CA ASP A 43 -4.17 -7.28 -1.52
C ASP A 43 -2.74 -7.09 -2.06
N ALA A 44 -2.55 -6.03 -2.84
CA ALA A 44 -1.30 -5.66 -3.47
C ALA A 44 -1.12 -4.13 -3.51
N ILE A 45 0.13 -3.69 -3.60
CA ILE A 45 0.50 -2.29 -3.80
C ILE A 45 1.29 -2.20 -5.09
N VAL A 46 0.94 -1.23 -5.94
CA VAL A 46 1.69 -0.89 -7.15
C VAL A 46 2.38 0.45 -6.90
N ALA A 47 3.70 0.43 -6.73
CA ALA A 47 4.49 1.64 -6.57
C ALA A 47 4.99 2.14 -7.93
N VAL A 48 4.59 3.34 -8.32
CA VAL A 48 5.08 4.00 -9.53
C VAL A 48 6.35 4.76 -9.20
N VAL A 49 7.46 4.41 -9.85
CA VAL A 49 8.79 4.94 -9.56
C VAL A 49 9.34 5.67 -10.78
N ASP A 50 9.83 6.89 -10.57
CA ASP A 50 10.59 7.64 -11.58
C ASP A 50 12.04 7.12 -11.66
N ALA A 51 12.41 6.61 -12.83
CA ALA A 51 13.73 6.05 -13.12
C ALA A 51 14.86 7.10 -13.07
N THR A 52 14.55 8.38 -13.20
CA THR A 52 15.54 9.47 -13.12
C THR A 52 15.93 9.82 -11.69
N ASN A 53 15.11 9.43 -10.70
CA ASN A 53 15.29 9.75 -9.29
C ASN A 53 15.15 8.51 -8.40
N LEU A 54 15.84 7.43 -8.79
CA LEU A 54 15.63 6.09 -8.25
C LEU A 54 15.96 5.98 -6.75
N GLU A 55 17.00 6.63 -6.26
CA GLU A 55 17.42 6.58 -4.85
C GLU A 55 16.28 7.01 -3.90
N ARG A 56 15.69 8.17 -4.17
CA ARG A 56 14.57 8.70 -3.39
C ARG A 56 13.33 7.82 -3.48
N ASN A 57 13.01 7.34 -4.69
CA ASN A 57 11.81 6.52 -4.89
C ASN A 57 11.96 5.12 -4.27
N LEU A 58 13.14 4.51 -4.34
CA LEU A 58 13.40 3.22 -3.69
C LEU A 58 13.42 3.32 -2.16
N TYR A 59 13.77 4.48 -1.59
CA TYR A 59 13.61 4.73 -0.17
C TYR A 59 12.14 4.61 0.25
N LEU A 60 11.24 5.30 -0.46
CA LEU A 60 9.79 5.20 -0.23
C LEU A 60 9.28 3.76 -0.40
N VAL A 61 9.70 3.06 -1.45
CA VAL A 61 9.33 1.65 -1.67
C VAL A 61 9.78 0.77 -0.50
N THR A 62 10.98 0.99 0.04
CA THR A 62 11.51 0.23 1.18
C THR A 62 10.64 0.45 2.42
N GLN A 63 10.29 1.70 2.73
CA GLN A 63 9.36 2.01 3.82
C GLN A 63 8.01 1.31 3.61
N ILE A 64 7.46 1.35 2.38
CA ILE A 64 6.20 0.68 2.07
C ILE A 64 6.29 -0.81 2.35
N MET A 65 7.36 -1.47 1.91
CA MET A 65 7.54 -2.90 2.17
C MET A 65 7.59 -3.20 3.68
N GLU A 66 8.36 -2.45 4.46
CA GLU A 66 8.50 -2.65 5.90
C GLU A 66 7.17 -2.46 6.65
N HIS A 67 6.48 -1.34 6.41
CA HIS A 67 5.23 -1.02 7.08
C HIS A 67 4.07 -1.91 6.63
N TRP A 68 4.07 -2.34 5.37
CA TRP A 68 3.10 -3.30 4.84
C TRP A 68 3.23 -4.68 5.48
N HIS A 69 4.47 -5.15 5.68
CA HIS A 69 4.73 -6.44 6.32
C HIS A 69 4.30 -6.47 7.78
N SER A 70 4.48 -5.37 8.53
CA SER A 70 4.04 -5.25 9.92
C SER A 70 2.53 -5.52 10.08
N GLY A 71 1.72 -5.12 9.10
CA GLY A 71 0.28 -5.38 9.09
C GLY A 71 -0.15 -6.73 8.54
N ARG A 72 0.76 -7.58 8.04
CA ARG A 72 0.43 -8.88 7.39
C ARG A 72 0.45 -10.06 8.36
N HIS A 73 0.97 -9.89 9.58
CA HIS A 73 1.10 -10.95 10.59
C HIS A 73 -0.15 -11.17 11.48
N ARG A 74 -1.35 -10.75 11.05
CA ARG A 74 -2.55 -10.85 11.89
C ARG A 74 -3.79 -11.46 11.23
N SER A 75 -3.66 -12.07 10.04
CA SER A 75 -4.86 -12.54 9.30
C SER A 75 -4.69 -13.83 8.48
N ASP A 76 -3.55 -14.51 8.56
CA ASP A 76 -3.37 -15.79 7.84
C ASP A 76 -3.87 -17.03 8.61
N ASP A 77 -4.49 -16.87 9.80
CA ASP A 77 -5.04 -18.00 10.60
C ASP A 77 -6.55 -18.26 10.43
N ASP A 78 -7.31 -17.46 9.67
CA ASP A 78 -8.78 -17.58 9.60
C ASP A 78 -9.34 -17.99 8.21
N ARG A 79 -8.59 -18.74 7.40
CA ARG A 79 -9.12 -19.40 6.19
C ARG A 79 -9.04 -20.92 6.22
N CYS A 80 -9.36 -21.50 7.36
CA CYS A 80 -9.65 -22.92 7.48
C CYS A 80 -11.06 -23.12 8.07
N PHE A 81 -12.10 -22.90 7.27
CA PHE A 81 -13.42 -23.55 7.36
C PHE A 81 -14.15 -23.48 6.02
#